data_AF-A0A4R7UYG0-F1
#
_entry.id   AF-A0A4R7UYG0-F1
#
_cell.length_a   1.000
_cell.length_b   1.000
_cell.length_c   1.000
_cell.angle_alpha   90.00
_cell.angle_beta   90.00
_cell.angle_gamma   90.00
#
_symmetry.space_group_name_H-M   'P 1'
#
loop_
_entity.id
_entity.type
_entity.pdbx_description
1 polymer ?
#
loop_
_entity_poly.entity_id
_entity_poly.type
_entity_poly.pdbx_seq_one_letter_code
_entity_poly.pdbx_strand_id
1 'polypeptide(L)'
;MQDFGKVLAQAEQAIRAAMVQGVHESCEDLLSVSRDEIPYDQGDLSNSGLASTESTSTGAHGAVGYDTPYAVVQHEAVDFRHQDGRKAHFLGDPLREYADRYLQHIAGTIGDALS
;
A
#
# COMPACT_ATOMS: atom_id res chain seq x y z
N MET A 1 -13.00 -36.43 12.74
CA MET A 1 -11.65 -35.98 12.32
C MET A 1 -11.66 -35.31 10.95
N GLN A 2 -12.40 -35.83 9.96
CA GLN A 2 -12.53 -35.21 8.63
C GLN A 2 -13.16 -33.80 8.65
N ASP A 3 -14.09 -33.52 9.57
CA ASP A 3 -14.75 -32.21 9.64
C ASP A 3 -13.85 -31.10 10.20
N PHE A 4 -12.97 -31.43 11.14
CA PHE A 4 -12.01 -30.47 11.69
C PHE A 4 -10.99 -30.01 10.63
N GLY A 5 -10.52 -30.93 9.78
CA GLY A 5 -9.63 -30.59 8.67
C GLY A 5 -10.27 -29.64 7.65
N LYS A 6 -11.58 -29.77 7.40
CA LYS A 6 -12.31 -28.85 6.52
C LYS A 6 -12.43 -27.46 7.12
N VAL A 7 -12.75 -27.36 8.42
CA VAL A 7 -12.83 -26.06 9.12
C VAL A 7 -11.49 -25.34 9.08
N LEU A 8 -10.38 -26.03 9.34
CA LEU A 8 -9.05 -25.43 9.28
C LEU A 8 -8.67 -24.98 7.86
N ALA A 9 -9.00 -25.77 6.83
CA ALA A 9 -8.76 -25.39 5.44
C ALA A 9 -9.58 -24.16 5.02
N GLN A 10 -10.82 -24.03 5.49
CA GLN A 10 -11.66 -22.86 5.26
C GLN A 10 -11.11 -21.63 5.96
N ALA A 11 -10.69 -21.76 7.22
CA ALA A 11 -10.05 -20.67 7.96
C ALA A 11 -8.75 -20.20 7.27
N GLU A 12 -7.91 -21.13 6.81
CA GLU A 12 -6.69 -20.80 6.07
C GLU A 12 -6.97 -20.03 4.78
N GLN A 13 -7.99 -20.45 4.01
CA GLN A 13 -8.40 -19.73 2.80
C GLN A 13 -8.92 -18.33 3.11
N ALA A 14 -9.74 -18.18 4.16
CA ALA A 14 -10.25 -16.89 4.60
C ALA A 14 -9.11 -15.94 5.02
N ILE A 15 -8.16 -16.43 5.82
CA ILE A 15 -6.98 -15.66 6.25
C ILE A 15 -6.16 -15.19 5.04
N ARG A 16 -5.89 -16.08 4.07
CA ARG A 16 -5.11 -15.72 2.88
C ARG A 16 -5.81 -14.67 2.04
N ALA A 17 -7.11 -14.82 1.80
CA ALA A 17 -7.89 -13.84 1.06
C ALA A 17 -7.91 -12.47 1.76
N ALA A 18 -8.15 -12.47 3.08
CA ALA A 18 -8.17 -11.25 3.88
C ALA A 18 -6.80 -10.55 3.94
N MET A 19 -5.71 -11.31 3.99
CA MET A 19 -4.35 -10.75 3.95
C MET A 19 -4.08 -10.02 2.62
N VAL A 20 -4.48 -10.61 1.50
CA VAL A 20 -4.35 -9.99 0.17
C VAL A 20 -5.17 -8.71 0.10
N GLN A 21 -6.41 -8.74 0.61
CA GLN A 21 -7.30 -7.58 0.65
C GLN A 21 -6.71 -6.46 1.52
N GLY A 22 -6.29 -6.75 2.75
CA GLY A 22 -5.75 -5.73 3.66
C GLY A 22 -4.47 -5.07 3.13
N VAL A 23 -3.60 -5.84 2.46
CA VAL A 23 -2.41 -5.30 1.79
C VAL A 23 -2.80 -4.41 0.62
N HIS A 24 -3.76 -4.84 -0.21
CA HIS A 24 -4.25 -4.05 -1.33
C HIS A 24 -4.81 -2.70 -0.88
N GLU A 25 -5.71 -2.72 0.10
CA GLU A 25 -6.32 -1.51 0.66
C GLU A 25 -5.27 -0.59 1.30
N SER A 26 -4.25 -1.14 1.95
CA SER A 26 -3.14 -0.36 2.52
C SER A 26 -2.26 0.27 1.43
N CYS A 27 -2.02 -0.42 0.32
CA CYS A 27 -1.29 0.13 -0.83
C CYS A 27 -2.08 1.25 -1.52
N GLU A 28 -3.39 1.10 -1.67
CA GLU A 28 -4.27 2.15 -2.20
C GLU A 28 -4.31 3.38 -1.28
N ASP A 29 -4.40 3.20 0.05
CA ASP A 29 -4.33 4.30 1.01
C ASP A 29 -2.98 5.01 0.93
N LEU A 30 -1.86 4.25 0.89
CA LEU A 30 -0.53 4.83 0.72
C LEU A 30 -0.41 5.66 -0.56
N LEU A 31 -0.93 5.14 -1.69
CA LEU A 31 -0.95 5.87 -2.96
C LEU A 31 -1.81 7.14 -2.87
N SER A 32 -2.91 7.08 -2.14
CA SER A 32 -3.79 8.22 -1.91
C SER A 32 -3.07 9.32 -1.14
N VAL A 33 -2.49 9.01 0.03
CA VAL A 33 -1.79 10.01 0.85
C VAL A 33 -0.50 10.51 0.20
N SER A 34 0.19 9.68 -0.60
CA SER A 34 1.38 10.12 -1.33
C SER A 34 1.07 11.16 -2.40
N ARG A 35 -0.16 11.19 -2.96
CA ARG A 35 -0.59 12.20 -3.94
C ARG A 35 -0.78 13.59 -3.32
N ASP A 36 -0.99 13.67 -2.01
CA ASP A 36 -1.03 14.95 -1.31
C ASP A 36 0.37 15.57 -1.19
N GLU A 37 1.41 14.74 -1.08
CA GLU A 37 2.80 15.18 -0.92
C GLU A 37 3.57 15.31 -2.23
N ILE A 38 3.18 14.58 -3.28
CA ILE A 38 3.93 14.49 -4.54
C ILE A 38 4.06 15.85 -5.24
N PRO A 39 5.19 16.19 -5.87
CA PRO A 39 5.29 17.40 -6.67
C PRO A 39 4.22 17.46 -7.77
N TYR A 40 3.57 18.63 -7.89
CA TYR A 40 2.47 18.84 -8.83
C TYR A 40 2.74 20.07 -9.68
N ASP A 41 2.90 19.84 -10.98
CA ASP A 41 2.97 20.87 -12.01
C ASP A 41 1.80 20.66 -12.99
N GLN A 42 1.95 19.72 -13.93
CA GLN A 42 0.90 19.33 -14.88
C GLN A 42 0.12 18.08 -14.44
N GLY A 43 0.54 17.43 -13.36
CA GLY A 43 -0.11 16.23 -12.81
C GLY A 43 0.37 14.90 -13.39
N ASP A 44 1.23 14.89 -14.42
CA ASP A 44 1.75 13.68 -15.05
C ASP A 44 2.31 12.66 -14.04
N LEU A 45 3.15 13.12 -13.12
CA LEU A 45 3.71 12.26 -12.07
C LEU A 45 2.63 11.73 -11.13
N SER A 46 1.70 12.56 -10.67
CA SER A 46 0.59 12.11 -9.81
C SER A 46 -0.31 11.07 -10.51
N ASN A 47 -0.52 11.26 -11.82
CA ASN A 47 -1.35 10.42 -12.67
C ASN A 47 -0.69 9.08 -13.01
N SER A 48 0.64 8.97 -12.98
CA SER A 48 1.35 7.71 -13.21
C SER A 48 1.41 6.79 -11.99
N GLY A 49 0.86 7.23 -10.86
CA GLY A 49 0.87 6.48 -9.62
C GLY A 49 0.05 5.20 -9.70
N LEU A 50 0.66 4.10 -9.28
CA LEU A 50 0.06 2.76 -9.26
C LEU A 50 0.31 2.08 -7.93
N ALA A 51 -0.74 1.47 -7.38
CA ALA A 51 -0.67 0.50 -6.32
C ALA A 51 -0.94 -0.88 -6.94
N SER A 52 -0.13 -1.86 -6.56
CA SER A 52 -0.29 -3.24 -7.02
C SER A 52 -0.18 -4.20 -5.85
N THR A 53 -0.89 -5.33 -5.97
CA THR A 53 -0.85 -6.38 -4.96
C THR A 53 -0.95 -7.72 -5.65
N GLU A 54 -0.10 -8.65 -5.23
CA GLU A 54 -0.08 -10.01 -5.73
C GLU A 54 -0.13 -10.99 -4.56
N SER A 55 -0.90 -12.07 -4.74
CA SER A 55 -0.91 -13.19 -3.80
C SER A 55 0.37 -14.00 -3.96
N THR A 56 0.96 -14.41 -2.84
CA THR A 56 2.14 -15.28 -2.81
C THR A 56 1.80 -16.60 -2.13
N SER A 57 2.74 -17.56 -2.15
CA SER A 57 2.56 -18.83 -1.46
C SER A 57 2.45 -18.70 0.07
N THR A 58 2.89 -17.57 0.63
CA THR A 58 2.95 -17.33 2.08
C THR A 58 2.11 -16.13 2.53
N GLY A 59 1.45 -15.43 1.62
CA GLY A 59 0.69 -14.22 1.95
C GLY A 59 0.44 -13.33 0.73
N ALA A 60 0.81 -12.06 0.84
CA ALA A 60 0.67 -11.06 -0.22
C ALA A 60 1.92 -10.18 -0.31
N HIS A 61 2.23 -9.73 -1.53
CA HIS A 61 3.23 -8.69 -1.79
C HIS A 61 2.53 -7.47 -2.36
N GLY A 62 2.79 -6.30 -1.78
CA GLY A 62 2.23 -5.03 -2.20
C GLY A 62 3.33 -4.06 -2.62
N ALA A 63 3.08 -3.28 -3.67
CA ALA A 63 3.99 -2.25 -4.14
C ALA A 63 3.22 -0.97 -4.51
N VAL A 64 3.85 0.18 -4.26
CA VAL A 64 3.34 1.49 -4.66
C VAL A 64 4.46 2.23 -5.35
N GLY A 65 4.19 2.82 -6.51
CA GLY A 65 5.19 3.50 -7.30
C GLY A 65 4.61 4.49 -8.30
N TYR A 66 5.51 5.24 -8.92
CA TYR A 66 5.19 6.24 -9.94
C TYR A 66 6.11 6.03 -11.14
N ASP A 67 5.53 6.08 -12.35
CA ASP A 67 6.27 5.81 -13.58
C ASP A 67 6.37 7.06 -14.45
N THR A 68 7.43 7.84 -14.22
CA THR A 68 7.90 8.87 -15.14
C THR A 68 9.43 8.89 -15.15
N PRO A 69 10.09 9.39 -16.22
CA PRO A 69 11.54 9.48 -16.27
C PRO A 69 12.17 10.30 -15.13
N TYR A 70 11.37 11.15 -14.47
CA TYR A 70 11.81 12.04 -13.40
C TYR A 70 11.26 11.64 -12.01
N ALA A 71 10.51 10.54 -11.89
CA ALA A 71 9.89 10.12 -10.63
C ALA A 71 10.92 9.95 -9.50
N VAL A 72 12.02 9.22 -9.78
CA VAL A 72 13.10 8.98 -8.80
C VAL A 72 13.77 10.29 -8.39
N VAL A 73 14.09 11.15 -9.35
CA VAL A 73 14.74 12.44 -9.05
C VAL A 73 13.84 13.31 -8.18
N GLN A 74 12.54 13.41 -8.52
CA GLN A 74 11.58 14.16 -7.71
C GLN A 74 11.38 13.53 -6.31
N HIS A 75 11.54 12.21 -6.18
CA HIS A 75 11.40 11.52 -4.91
C HIS A 75 12.61 11.71 -3.98
N GLU A 76 13.82 11.85 -4.52
CA GLU A 76 15.06 11.88 -3.72
C GLU A 76 15.65 13.30 -3.55
N ALA A 77 15.38 14.23 -4.46
CA ALA A 77 15.99 15.57 -4.45
C ALA A 77 15.35 16.51 -3.42
N VAL A 78 15.83 16.44 -2.17
CA VAL A 78 15.35 17.28 -1.05
C VAL A 78 15.65 18.78 -1.18
N ASP A 79 16.51 19.17 -2.11
CA ASP A 79 16.85 20.57 -2.40
C ASP A 79 15.87 21.24 -3.37
N PHE A 80 14.98 20.47 -4.00
CA PHE A 80 13.94 21.00 -4.88
C PHE A 80 12.88 21.77 -4.08
N ARG A 81 12.41 22.88 -4.66
CA ARG A 81 11.34 23.69 -4.09
C ARG A 81 10.03 23.38 -4.81
N HIS A 82 9.22 22.52 -4.21
CA HIS A 82 7.91 22.19 -4.74
C HIS A 82 6.85 23.19 -4.26
N GLN A 83 5.76 23.27 -5.01
CA GLN A 83 4.66 24.20 -4.76
C GLN A 83 3.73 23.66 -3.66
N ASP A 84 2.96 24.53 -3.02
CA ASP A 84 1.85 24.16 -2.12
C ASP A 84 2.21 23.22 -0.95
N GLY A 85 3.44 23.28 -0.45
CA GLY A 85 3.88 22.44 0.68
C GLY A 85 4.18 20.99 0.32
N ARG A 86 4.11 20.64 -0.97
CA ARG A 86 4.56 19.33 -1.51
C ARG A 86 6.08 19.18 -1.31
N LYS A 87 6.57 17.94 -1.33
CA LYS A 87 7.96 17.62 -0.97
C LYS A 87 8.49 16.36 -1.68
N ALA A 88 9.80 16.19 -1.62
CA ALA A 88 10.47 14.91 -1.89
C ALA A 88 10.01 13.84 -0.86
N HIS A 89 10.46 12.60 -1.02
CA HIS A 89 10.14 11.45 -0.16
C HIS A 89 8.64 11.14 0.01
N PHE A 90 7.80 11.58 -0.93
CA PHE A 90 6.33 11.42 -0.95
C PHE A 90 5.78 9.98 -0.88
N LEU A 91 6.63 8.94 -0.88
CA LEU A 91 6.26 7.55 -0.58
C LEU A 91 6.84 7.09 0.76
N GLY A 92 8.11 7.40 1.03
CA GLY A 92 8.82 6.94 2.23
C GLY A 92 8.37 7.65 3.51
N ASP A 93 8.06 8.93 3.44
CA ASP A 93 7.53 9.71 4.55
C ASP A 93 6.14 9.21 4.99
N PRO A 94 5.12 9.15 4.10
CA PRO A 94 3.80 8.69 4.49
C PRO A 94 3.79 7.21 4.86
N LEU A 95 4.63 6.38 4.22
CA LEU A 95 4.77 4.99 4.65
C LEU A 95 5.24 4.88 6.10
N ARG A 96 6.21 5.70 6.51
CA ARG A 96 6.71 5.72 7.88
C ARG A 96 5.70 6.30 8.86
N GLU A 97 5.00 7.36 8.47
CA GLU A 97 3.99 8.02 9.30
C GLU A 97 2.79 7.09 9.57
N TYR A 98 2.34 6.34 8.56
CA TYR A 98 1.14 5.53 8.62
C TYR A 98 1.40 4.02 8.76
N ALA A 99 2.64 3.59 9.02
CA ALA A 99 3.00 2.17 9.15
C ALA A 99 2.09 1.42 10.14
N ASP A 100 1.86 1.99 11.32
CA ASP A 100 1.01 1.37 12.35
C ASP A 100 -0.45 1.27 11.91
N ARG A 101 -0.95 2.26 11.16
CA ARG A 101 -2.31 2.23 10.59
C ARG A 101 -2.46 1.05 9.63
N TYR A 102 -1.51 0.85 8.73
CA TYR A 102 -1.56 -0.25 7.75
C TYR A 102 -1.50 -1.62 8.45
N LEU A 103 -0.63 -1.77 9.45
CA LEU A 103 -0.55 -3.00 10.24
C LEU A 103 -1.86 -3.30 10.97
N GLN A 104 -2.47 -2.28 11.59
CA GLN A 104 -3.76 -2.43 12.27
C GLN A 104 -4.88 -2.75 11.29
N HIS A 105 -4.90 -2.11 10.11
CA HIS A 105 -5.88 -2.37 9.06
C HIS A 105 -5.81 -3.82 8.59
N ILE A 106 -4.62 -4.30 8.22
CA ILE A 106 -4.39 -5.69 7.80
C ILE A 106 -4.81 -6.68 8.89
N ALA A 107 -4.44 -6.42 10.14
CA ALA A 107 -4.81 -7.27 11.27
C ALA A 107 -6.34 -7.30 11.48
N GLY A 108 -7.01 -6.15 11.34
CA GLY A 108 -8.47 -6.03 11.39
C GLY A 108 -9.14 -6.85 10.29
N THR A 109 -8.72 -6.67 9.03
CA THR A 109 -9.27 -7.43 7.89
C THR A 109 -9.16 -8.94 8.10
N ILE A 110 -8.04 -9.43 8.64
CA ILE A 110 -7.85 -10.86 8.95
C ILE A 110 -8.77 -11.31 10.10
N GLY A 111 -8.92 -10.49 11.15
CA GLY A 111 -9.80 -10.79 12.28
C GLY A 111 -11.28 -10.87 11.87
N ASP A 112 -11.73 -9.94 11.03
CA ASP A 112 -13.10 -9.90 10.52
C ASP A 112 -13.42 -11.12 9.65
N ALA A 113 -12.44 -11.64 8.90
CA ALA A 113 -12.61 -12.83 8.07
C ALA A 113 -12.76 -14.15 8.88
N LEU A 114 -12.43 -14.12 10.17
CA LEU A 114 -12.50 -15.27 11.08
C LEU A 114 -13.64 -15.18 12.11
N SER A 115 -14.35 -14.04 12.14
CA SER A 115 -15.45 -13.77 13.06
C SER A 115 -16.78 -14.33 12.55
#